data_AF-A0A932LWW0-F1
#
_entry.id   AF-A0A932LWW0-F1
#
_cell.length_a   1.000
_cell.length_b   1.000
_cell.length_c   1.000
_cell.angle_alpha   90.00
_cell.angle_beta   90.00
_cell.angle_gamma   90.00
#
_symmetry.space_group_name_H-M   'P 1'
#
loop_
_entity.id
_entity.type
_entity.pdbx_description
1 polymer ?
#
loop_
_entity_poly.entity_id
_entity_poly.type
_entity_poly.pdbx_seq_one_letter_code
_entity_poly.pdbx_strand_id
1 'polypeptide(L)'
;MFRRKPKTADELERKRRTWLSEVGRITDGTVIDVQELPSEPPATMLIYQYDVAGVSYEASQDVTYLRQWINLHSCRLGVPSSVKYDPHNPGNSMVVSEGWIGLRQ
;
A
#
# COMPACT_ATOMS: atom_id res chain seq x y z
N MET A 1 -14.31 28.30 21.35
CA MET A 1 -14.28 27.66 20.02
C MET A 1 -13.09 26.71 19.97
N PHE A 2 -13.30 25.40 20.11
CA PHE A 2 -12.19 24.43 20.18
C PHE A 2 -11.64 24.18 18.77
N ARG A 3 -10.43 24.65 18.50
CA ARG A 3 -9.73 24.45 17.23
C ARG A 3 -9.31 22.97 17.16
N ARG A 4 -9.88 22.19 16.24
CA ARG A 4 -9.46 20.79 16.01
C ARG A 4 -7.98 20.78 15.68
N LYS A 5 -7.19 19.96 16.38
CA LYS A 5 -5.78 19.75 16.04
C LYS A 5 -5.68 19.25 14.59
N PRO A 6 -4.69 19.71 13.81
CA PRO A 6 -4.45 19.17 12.47
C PRO A 6 -4.16 17.67 12.57
N LYS A 7 -4.63 16.92 11.57
CA LYS A 7 -4.42 15.46 11.50
C LYS A 7 -2.94 15.16 11.33
N THR A 8 -2.46 14.10 11.97
CA THR A 8 -1.09 13.62 11.78
C THR A 8 -0.93 12.95 10.40
N ALA A 9 0.31 12.76 9.95
CA ALA A 9 0.59 12.05 8.70
C ALA A 9 -0.03 10.64 8.70
N ASP A 10 0.10 9.91 9.80
CA ASP A 10 -0.48 8.56 9.95
C ASP A 10 -2.01 8.56 9.88
N GLU A 11 -2.66 9.58 10.45
CA GLU A 11 -4.11 9.71 10.36
C GLU A 11 -4.61 10.01 8.95
N LEU A 12 -3.84 10.81 8.20
CA LEU A 12 -4.12 11.08 6.79
C LEU A 12 -3.93 9.83 5.95
N GLU A 13 -2.83 9.12 6.17
CA GLU A 13 -2.47 7.92 5.42
C GLU A 13 -3.45 6.76 5.70
N ARG A 14 -3.85 6.56 6.96
CA ARG A 14 -4.94 5.63 7.30
C ARG A 14 -6.24 5.99 6.60
N LYS A 15 -6.62 7.28 6.55
CA LYS A 15 -7.83 7.71 5.84
C LYS A 15 -7.75 7.45 4.35
N ARG A 16 -6.59 7.69 3.74
CA ARG A 16 -6.34 7.40 2.32
C ARG A 16 -6.53 5.91 2.06
N ARG A 17 -5.94 5.04 2.87
CA ARG A 17 -6.10 3.57 2.75
C ARG A 17 -7.54 3.11 2.94
N THR A 18 -8.24 3.60 3.97
CA THR A 18 -9.66 3.25 4.21
C THR A 18 -10.51 3.62 2.99
N TRP A 19 -10.38 4.86 2.52
CA TRP A 19 -11.12 5.32 1.35
C TRP A 19 -10.79 4.50 0.10
N LEU A 20 -9.51 4.28 -0.19
CA LEU A 20 -9.08 3.49 -1.35
C LEU A 20 -9.51 2.03 -1.25
N SER A 21 -9.62 1.48 -0.03
CA SER A 21 -10.15 0.14 0.22
C SER A 21 -11.60 0.03 -0.21
N GLU A 22 -12.40 1.07 0.04
CA GLU A 22 -13.82 1.11 -0.27
C GLU A 22 -14.09 1.37 -1.77
N VAL A 23 -13.39 2.34 -2.38
CA VAL A 23 -13.74 2.82 -3.72
C VAL A 23 -12.75 2.43 -4.83
N GLY A 24 -11.55 1.97 -4.46
CA GLY A 24 -10.48 1.68 -5.42
C GLY A 24 -10.79 0.48 -6.31
N ARG A 25 -10.42 0.59 -7.59
CA ARG A 25 -10.44 -0.52 -8.55
C ARG A 25 -9.27 -1.45 -8.30
N ILE A 26 -9.41 -2.71 -8.74
CA ILE A 26 -8.37 -3.73 -8.59
C ILE A 26 -7.76 -4.00 -9.96
N THR A 27 -6.44 -4.09 -10.01
CA THR A 27 -5.68 -4.61 -11.15
C THR A 27 -4.67 -5.64 -10.67
N ASP A 28 -4.16 -6.44 -11.59
CA ASP A 28 -3.03 -7.32 -11.30
C ASP A 28 -1.74 -6.50 -11.20
N GLY A 29 -0.88 -6.90 -10.28
CA GLY A 29 0.44 -6.33 -10.07
C GLY A 29 1.42 -7.39 -9.63
N THR A 30 2.64 -6.97 -9.33
CA THR A 30 3.70 -7.85 -8.86
C THR A 30 4.51 -7.14 -7.80
N VAL A 31 4.78 -7.81 -6.69
CA VAL A 31 5.76 -7.33 -5.70
C VAL A 31 7.14 -7.51 -6.31
N ILE A 32 7.87 -6.41 -6.47
CA ILE A 32 9.20 -6.43 -7.09
C ILE A 32 10.32 -6.27 -6.09
N ASP A 33 10.07 -5.65 -4.93
CA ASP A 33 11.04 -5.51 -3.85
C ASP A 33 10.39 -5.35 -2.46
N VAL A 34 11.12 -5.73 -1.41
CA VAL A 34 10.77 -5.49 -0.01
C VAL A 34 12.02 -5.00 0.70
N GLN A 35 12.01 -3.75 1.14
CA GLN A 35 13.16 -3.13 1.81
C GLN A 35 12.84 -2.87 3.28
N GLU A 36 13.77 -3.24 4.15
CA GLU A 36 13.80 -2.77 5.53
C GLU A 36 14.74 -1.56 5.61
N LEU A 37 14.18 -0.40 5.98
CA LEU A 37 14.94 0.83 6.11
C LEU A 37 15.42 0.99 7.56
N PRO A 38 16.67 1.44 7.77
CA PRO A 38 17.20 1.72 9.09
C PRO A 38 16.55 3.00 9.65
N SER A 39 15.43 2.82 10.36
CA SER A 39 14.73 3.85 11.13
C SER A 39 14.39 3.34 12.53
N GLU A 40 13.93 4.22 13.41
CA GLU A 40 13.46 3.85 14.75
C GLU A 40 11.97 4.20 14.92
N PRO A 41 11.05 3.21 14.86
CA PRO A 41 11.28 1.78 14.60
C PRO A 41 11.64 1.48 13.13
N PRO A 42 12.21 0.29 12.81
CA PRO A 42 12.57 -0.07 11.44
C PRO A 42 11.36 -0.04 10.50
N ALA A 43 11.49 0.71 9.39
CA ALA A 43 10.42 0.87 8.43
C ALA A 43 10.48 -0.21 7.36
N THR A 44 9.33 -0.68 6.88
CA THR A 44 9.23 -1.68 5.81
C THR A 44 8.56 -1.08 4.61
N MET A 45 9.28 -1.03 3.50
CA MET A 45 8.76 -0.56 2.23
C MET A 45 8.51 -1.75 1.31
N LEU A 46 7.24 -1.95 0.95
CA LEU A 46 6.82 -2.88 -0.07
C LEU A 46 6.82 -2.17 -1.43
N ILE A 47 7.59 -2.66 -2.39
CA ILE A 47 7.69 -2.07 -3.72
C ILE A 47 6.99 -3.01 -4.71
N TYR A 48 6.11 -2.44 -5.51
CA TYR A 48 5.29 -3.19 -6.45
C TYR A 48 5.11 -2.42 -7.75
N GLN A 49 4.87 -3.17 -8.82
CA GLN A 49 4.52 -2.64 -10.12
C GLN A 49 3.16 -3.13 -10.58
N TYR A 50 2.50 -2.35 -11.42
CA TYR A 50 1.21 -2.68 -12.02
C TYR A 50 0.97 -1.85 -13.28
N ASP A 51 0.09 -2.35 -14.15
CA ASP A 51 -0.27 -1.68 -15.38
C ASP A 51 -1.72 -1.18 -15.34
N VAL A 52 -1.93 0.06 -15.79
CA VAL A 52 -3.26 0.64 -16.00
C VAL A 52 -3.28 1.34 -17.35
N ALA A 53 -4.21 0.91 -18.23
CA ALA A 53 -4.41 1.51 -19.56
C ALA A 53 -3.13 1.62 -20.41
N GLY A 54 -2.24 0.62 -20.33
CA GLY A 54 -0.98 0.58 -21.07
C GLY A 54 0.15 1.43 -20.46
N VAL A 55 -0.06 1.99 -19.26
CA VAL A 55 0.97 2.69 -18.48
C VAL A 55 1.40 1.84 -17.31
N SER A 56 2.69 1.59 -17.21
CA SER A 56 3.31 0.90 -16.07
C SER A 56 3.59 1.88 -14.95
N TYR A 57 3.18 1.51 -13.75
CA TYR A 57 3.41 2.23 -12.52
C TYR A 57 4.27 1.39 -11.60
N GLU A 58 5.20 2.06 -10.91
CA GLU A 58 5.95 1.51 -9.80
C GLU A 58 5.69 2.38 -8.58
N ALA A 59 5.41 1.73 -7.44
CA ALA A 59 5.11 2.42 -6.19
C ALA A 59 5.71 1.68 -4.99
N SER A 60 6.09 2.46 -3.98
CA SER A 60 6.47 1.96 -2.66
C SER A 60 5.37 2.24 -1.65
N GLN A 61 5.04 1.25 -0.82
CA GLN A 61 4.11 1.38 0.28
C GLN A 61 4.80 1.07 1.61
N ASP A 62 4.70 1.99 2.57
CA ASP A 62 5.06 1.72 3.96
C ASP A 62 4.05 0.76 4.58
N VAL A 63 4.52 -0.42 4.98
CA VAL A 63 3.73 -1.48 5.63
C VAL A 63 4.17 -1.74 7.07
N THR A 64 4.99 -0.86 7.66
CA THR A 64 5.57 -1.00 9.01
C THR A 64 4.49 -1.30 10.05
N TYR A 65 3.41 -0.52 10.06
CA TYR A 65 2.30 -0.67 11.00
C TYR A 65 1.24 -1.69 10.55
N LEU A 66 1.41 -2.27 9.35
CA LEU A 66 0.52 -3.29 8.79
C LEU A 66 1.08 -4.71 8.92
N ARG A 67 2.31 -4.87 9.45
CA ARG A 67 2.99 -6.16 9.66
C ARG A 67 2.15 -7.20 10.41
N GLN A 68 1.30 -6.79 11.33
CA GLN A 68 0.40 -7.70 12.05
C GLN A 68 -0.65 -8.37 11.16
N TRP A 69 -0.94 -7.79 9.99
CA TRP A 69 -1.93 -8.28 9.02
C TRP A 69 -1.29 -9.04 7.85
N ILE A 70 0.03 -8.97 7.70
CA ILE A 70 0.74 -9.55 6.56
C ILE A 70 1.84 -10.50 7.02
N ASN A 71 1.98 -11.62 6.31
CA ASN A 71 3.16 -12.47 6.48
C ASN A 71 4.26 -11.99 5.54
N LEU A 72 5.24 -11.24 6.04
CA LEU A 72 6.35 -10.77 5.20
C LEU A 72 7.15 -11.91 4.55
N HIS A 73 7.13 -13.13 5.11
CA HIS A 73 7.78 -14.30 4.51
C HIS A 73 7.07 -14.80 3.24
N SER A 74 5.79 -14.45 3.06
CA SER A 74 5.05 -14.71 1.81
C SER A 74 5.21 -13.57 0.80
N CYS A 75 5.69 -12.39 1.21
CA CYS A 75 6.12 -11.31 0.30
C CYS A 75 7.44 -11.66 -0.37
N ARG A 76 7.46 -12.74 -1.17
CA ARG A 76 8.62 -13.07 -1.99
C ARG A 76 8.61 -12.18 -3.24
N LEU A 77 9.81 -11.76 -3.63
CA LEU A 77 10.04 -11.03 -4.88
C LEU A 77 9.47 -11.81 -6.07
N GLY A 78 8.74 -11.12 -6.95
CA GLY A 78 8.13 -11.71 -8.14
C GLY A 78 6.78 -12.39 -7.92
N VAL A 79 6.22 -12.35 -6.71
CA VAL A 79 4.89 -12.93 -6.45
C VAL A 79 3.80 -12.01 -7.03
N PRO A 80 2.83 -12.57 -7.79
CA PRO A 80 1.66 -11.82 -8.23
C PRO A 80 0.88 -11.25 -7.06
N SER A 81 0.52 -9.97 -7.15
CA SER A 81 -0.30 -9.27 -6.18
C SER A 81 -1.52 -8.64 -6.84
N SER A 82 -2.52 -8.29 -6.04
CA SER A 82 -3.64 -7.45 -6.46
C SER A 82 -3.41 -6.04 -5.95
N VAL A 83 -3.37 -5.08 -6.86
CA VAL A 83 -3.20 -3.67 -6.54
C VAL A 83 -4.55 -2.98 -6.55
N LYS A 84 -4.89 -2.29 -5.46
CA LYS A 84 -6.00 -1.35 -5.44
C LYS A 84 -5.50 0.04 -5.84
N TYR A 85 -6.20 0.70 -6.74
CA TYR A 85 -5.84 2.02 -7.25
C TYR A 85 -7.07 2.91 -7.46
N ASP A 86 -6.85 4.21 -7.42
CA ASP A 86 -7.86 5.21 -7.76
C ASP A 86 -7.94 5.35 -9.29
N PRO A 87 -9.08 5.04 -9.93
CA PRO A 87 -9.21 5.14 -11.39
C PRO A 87 -9.05 6.57 -11.93
N HIS A 88 -9.23 7.60 -11.10
CA HIS A 88 -9.04 8.99 -11.48
C HIS A 88 -7.61 9.48 -11.25
N ASN A 89 -6.84 8.77 -10.42
CA ASN A 89 -5.43 9.03 -10.15
C ASN A 89 -4.69 7.71 -9.92
N PRO A 90 -4.30 6.98 -10.97
CA PRO A 90 -3.76 5.63 -10.83
C PRO A 90 -2.54 5.52 -9.91
N GLY A 91 -1.70 6.57 -9.86
CA GLY A 91 -0.56 6.61 -8.94
C GLY A 91 -0.94 6.50 -7.46
N ASN A 92 -2.17 6.89 -7.09
CA ASN A 92 -2.73 6.63 -5.78
C ASN A 92 -3.17 5.16 -5.68
N SER A 93 -2.23 4.33 -5.22
CA SER A 93 -2.35 2.89 -5.16
C SER A 93 -1.96 2.33 -3.80
N MET A 94 -2.34 1.08 -3.54
CA MET A 94 -1.90 0.29 -2.40
C MET A 94 -2.08 -1.21 -2.66
N VAL A 95 -1.29 -2.03 -1.97
CA VAL A 95 -1.42 -3.49 -1.94
C VAL A 95 -2.04 -3.97 -0.62
N VAL A 96 -1.84 -3.22 0.47
CA VAL A 96 -2.26 -3.63 1.82
C VAL A 96 -2.99 -2.49 2.54
N SER A 97 -4.04 -2.82 3.29
CA SER A 97 -4.69 -1.93 4.25
C SER A 97 -5.24 -2.73 5.44
N GLU A 98 -5.82 -2.03 6.40
CA GLU A 98 -6.48 -2.61 7.57
C GLU A 98 -7.69 -3.51 7.21
N GLY A 99 -8.29 -3.31 6.04
CA GLY A 99 -9.48 -4.04 5.59
C GLY A 99 -9.29 -4.81 4.28
N TRP A 100 -8.08 -4.81 3.70
CA TRP A 100 -7.80 -5.43 2.41
C TRP A 100 -6.35 -5.89 2.30
N ILE A 101 -6.14 -7.10 1.78
CA ILE A 101 -4.81 -7.65 1.52
C ILE A 101 -4.79 -8.16 0.07
N GLY A 102 -3.97 -7.52 -0.76
CA GLY A 102 -3.74 -7.91 -2.15
C GLY A 102 -2.53 -8.84 -2.32
N LEU A 103 -1.83 -9.20 -1.25
CA LEU A 103 -0.73 -10.16 -1.28
C LEU A 103 -1.30 -11.59 -1.33
N ARG A 104 -0.79 -12.41 -2.24
CA ARG A 104 -1.15 -13.83 -2.31
C ARG A 104 -0.35 -14.63 -1.27
N GLN A 105 -1.01 -15.58 -0.61
CA GLN A 105 -0.39 -16.52 0.35
C GLN A 105 0.32 -17.67 -0.36
#